data_AF-A0A0A2JJR4-F1
#
_entry.id   AF-A0A0A2JJR4-F1
#
_cell.length_a   1.000
_cell.length_b   1.000
_cell.length_c   1.000
_cell.angle_alpha   90.00
_cell.angle_beta   90.00
_cell.angle_gamma   90.00
#
_symmetry.space_group_name_H-M   'P 1'
#
loop_
_entity.id
_entity.type
_entity.pdbx_description
1 polymer ?
#
loop_
_entity_poly.entity_id
_entity_poly.type
_entity_poly.pdbx_seq_one_letter_code
_entity_poly.pdbx_strand_id
1 'polypeptide(L)'
;MNLGVGRVNLYTLFAFVFLASLIGRSNASLGDHLPDFKECVQVCKTENCQNGNSVLPLHHRLLLWTCPAECDYTCQHVITDRRVSRDPPMISPVVQFHGKWPFRRLLGMQEPFSVLFSFFNFAAHWHGMSRIQESIPAWHSLRPYYMMFGYIGLASWSFSMVFHMRDFPLTEKLDYWAAGASVLYGLYLAVVRIFRLDLENTPYRPTLRRLWTAVCVLLYTLHVSYLTFWSWDYTYNMMANVVVGVIQNLMWTGFSIFRYQRHLKSWTAWPGMIVAWIIMAMSLELLDFPPWNGLIDAHSLWHLGTVVPAVWWYSFLIRDTQDDIAAHRLKA
;
A
#
# COMPACT_ATOMS: atom_id res chain seq x y z
N MET A 1 -0.29 -35.97 -33.50
CA MET A 1 -0.58 -34.98 -32.44
C MET A 1 0.39 -33.82 -32.62
N ASN A 2 -0.01 -32.77 -33.33
CA ASN A 2 0.80 -31.57 -33.49
C ASN A 2 0.55 -30.64 -32.29
N LEU A 3 1.59 -30.45 -31.49
CA LEU A 3 1.63 -29.45 -30.42
C LEU A 3 1.61 -28.06 -31.06
N GLY A 4 0.51 -27.34 -30.90
CA GLY A 4 0.38 -25.95 -31.33
C GLY A 4 1.30 -25.06 -30.50
N VAL A 5 2.36 -24.56 -31.12
CA VAL A 5 3.19 -23.48 -30.59
C VAL A 5 2.30 -22.24 -30.45
N GLY A 6 2.02 -21.84 -29.21
CA GLY A 6 1.25 -20.64 -28.92
C GLY A 6 1.94 -19.41 -29.52
N ARG A 7 1.26 -18.72 -30.43
CA ARG A 7 1.66 -17.39 -30.89
C ARG A 7 1.65 -16.44 -29.70
N VAL A 8 2.84 -16.11 -29.18
CA VAL A 8 3.00 -15.02 -28.23
C VAL A 8 2.55 -13.74 -28.92
N ASN A 9 1.51 -13.12 -28.39
CA ASN A 9 0.91 -11.93 -28.97
C ASN A 9 1.92 -10.78 -28.88
N LEU A 10 2.24 -10.17 -30.03
CA LEU A 10 3.28 -9.14 -30.16
C LEU A 10 3.00 -7.95 -29.24
N TYR A 11 1.73 -7.63 -28.98
CA TYR A 11 1.31 -6.61 -28.02
C TYR A 11 1.67 -6.95 -26.58
N THR A 12 1.66 -8.23 -26.20
CA THR A 12 2.04 -8.69 -24.86
C THR A 12 3.56 -8.59 -24.67
N LEU A 13 4.33 -8.89 -25.72
CA LEU A 13 5.78 -8.71 -25.73
C LEU A 13 6.15 -7.21 -25.66
N PHE A 14 5.47 -6.35 -26.43
CA PHE A 14 5.66 -4.90 -26.37
C PHE A 14 5.28 -4.31 -25.01
N ALA A 15 4.18 -4.78 -24.39
CA ALA A 15 3.81 -4.36 -23.05
C ALA A 15 4.86 -4.78 -22.01
N PHE A 16 5.42 -6.00 -22.15
CA PHE A 16 6.48 -6.49 -21.27
C PHE A 16 7.80 -5.73 -21.44
N VAL A 17 8.19 -5.42 -22.68
CA VAL A 17 9.38 -4.63 -23.00
C VAL A 17 9.20 -3.18 -22.56
N PHE A 18 8.01 -2.60 -22.72
CA PHE A 18 7.68 -1.27 -22.19
C PHE A 18 7.74 -1.24 -20.66
N LEU A 19 7.16 -2.22 -19.98
CA LEU A 19 7.27 -2.37 -18.51
C LEU A 19 8.72 -2.61 -18.06
N ALA A 20 9.51 -3.37 -18.81
CA ALA A 20 10.92 -3.58 -18.52
C ALA A 20 11.79 -2.34 -18.82
N SER A 21 11.35 -1.44 -19.72
CA SER A 21 12.06 -0.18 -19.99
C SER A 21 11.84 0.87 -18.90
N LEU A 22 10.88 0.66 -18.01
CA LEU A 22 10.66 1.46 -16.79
C LEU A 22 11.58 1.03 -15.63
N ILE A 23 12.48 0.07 -15.84
CA ILE A 23 13.45 -0.38 -14.83
C ILE A 23 14.51 0.71 -14.65
N GLY A 24 14.24 1.63 -13.72
CA GLY A 24 15.23 2.56 -13.19
C GLY A 24 16.27 1.81 -12.35
N ARG A 25 17.55 2.12 -12.52
CA ARG A 25 18.58 1.74 -11.55
C ARG A 25 18.33 2.54 -10.27
N SER A 26 18.37 1.90 -9.10
CA SER A 26 18.34 2.58 -7.80
C SER A 26 19.65 3.35 -7.61
N ASN A 27 19.74 4.55 -8.16
CA ASN A 27 20.78 5.50 -7.75
C ASN A 27 20.41 6.02 -6.36
N ALA A 28 21.42 6.23 -5.52
CA ALA A 28 21.23 7.00 -4.30
C ALA A 28 20.66 8.39 -4.64
N SER A 29 19.90 8.97 -3.72
CA SER A 29 19.21 10.22 -4.00
C SER A 29 20.20 11.34 -4.28
N LEU A 30 19.78 12.32 -5.08
CA LEU A 30 20.65 13.46 -5.43
C LEU A 30 21.21 14.16 -4.18
N GLY A 31 20.42 14.27 -3.10
CA GLY A 31 20.84 14.85 -1.84
C GLY A 31 22.02 14.13 -1.19
N ASP A 32 22.08 12.80 -1.29
CA ASP A 32 23.13 11.95 -0.70
C ASP A 32 24.50 12.18 -1.36
N HIS A 33 24.51 12.71 -2.58
CA HIS A 33 25.71 13.00 -3.34
C HIS A 33 26.23 14.43 -3.12
N LEU A 34 25.48 15.33 -2.48
CA LEU A 34 25.89 16.72 -2.29
C LEU A 34 27.09 16.81 -1.32
N PRO A 35 28.23 17.43 -1.74
CA PRO A 35 29.39 17.61 -0.88
C PRO A 35 29.04 18.38 0.41
N ASP A 36 28.31 19.47 0.28
CA ASP A 36 27.87 20.32 1.38
C ASP A 36 27.01 19.57 2.42
N PHE A 37 26.20 18.61 1.96
CA PHE A 37 25.40 17.76 2.85
C PHE A 37 26.31 16.83 3.67
N LYS A 38 27.24 16.13 3.01
CA LYS A 38 28.20 15.23 3.67
C LYS A 38 29.06 15.98 4.68
N GLU A 39 29.56 17.15 4.31
CA GLU A 39 30.35 18.02 5.18
C GLU A 39 29.53 18.48 6.39
N CYS A 40 28.31 18.99 6.17
CA CYS A 40 27.41 19.40 7.25
C CYS A 40 27.18 18.27 8.26
N VAL A 41 26.87 17.06 7.78
CA VAL A 41 26.60 15.90 8.63
C VAL A 41 27.85 15.52 9.44
N GLN A 42 29.03 15.55 8.83
CA GLN A 42 30.28 15.22 9.49
C GLN A 42 30.63 16.23 10.59
N VAL A 43 30.50 17.53 10.30
CA VAL A 43 30.74 18.60 11.27
C VAL A 43 29.72 18.52 12.41
N CYS A 44 28.43 18.39 12.10
CA CYS A 44 27.39 18.30 13.13
C CYS A 44 27.64 17.14 14.09
N LYS A 45 28.02 15.95 13.59
CA LYS A 45 28.31 14.78 14.43
C LYS A 45 29.49 15.02 15.36
N THR A 46 30.56 15.66 14.86
CA THR A 46 31.78 15.93 15.63
C THR A 46 31.53 16.91 16.77
N GLU A 47 30.76 17.97 16.49
CA GLU A 47 30.49 19.05 17.44
C GLU A 47 29.40 18.70 18.46
N ASN A 48 28.33 18.00 18.03
CA ASN A 48 27.12 17.86 18.85
C ASN A 48 26.92 16.48 19.49
N CYS A 49 27.56 15.42 18.97
CA CYS A 49 27.28 14.05 19.42
C CYS A 49 28.22 13.49 20.50
N GLN A 50 29.05 14.34 21.13
CA GLN A 50 30.00 13.91 22.17
C GLN A 50 29.30 13.30 23.40
N ASN A 51 28.15 13.85 23.80
CA ASN A 51 27.34 13.35 24.92
C ASN A 51 26.29 12.30 24.50
N GLY A 52 26.39 11.77 23.27
CA GLY A 52 25.45 10.82 22.70
C GLY A 52 24.04 11.39 22.57
N ASN A 53 23.02 10.59 22.89
CA ASN A 53 21.62 10.96 22.69
C ASN A 53 21.04 11.80 23.84
N SER A 54 21.78 12.04 24.93
CA SER A 54 21.28 12.76 26.11
C SER A 54 20.92 14.23 25.82
N VAL A 55 21.52 14.80 24.78
CA VAL A 55 21.27 16.16 24.27
C VAL A 55 19.88 16.29 23.63
N LEU A 56 19.25 15.18 23.26
CA LEU A 56 17.98 15.20 22.53
C LEU A 56 16.77 15.36 23.46
N PRO A 57 15.74 16.12 23.03
CA PRO A 57 14.47 16.19 23.72
C PRO A 57 13.88 14.80 23.99
N LEU A 58 13.14 14.66 25.10
CA LEU A 58 12.58 13.37 25.52
C LEU A 58 11.73 12.71 24.43
N HIS A 59 10.87 13.48 23.74
CA HIS A 59 10.00 12.95 22.68
C HIS A 59 10.79 12.38 21.48
N HIS A 60 11.95 12.96 21.14
CA HIS A 60 12.85 12.39 20.13
C HIS A 60 13.50 11.09 20.62
N ARG A 61 13.93 11.04 21.88
CA ARG A 61 14.49 9.82 22.47
C ARG A 61 13.47 8.68 22.58
N LEU A 62 12.20 9.00 22.89
CA LEU A 62 11.11 8.02 22.94
C LEU A 62 10.85 7.38 21.57
N LEU A 63 11.03 8.14 20.48
CA LEU A 63 10.97 7.64 19.10
C LEU A 63 12.33 7.15 18.59
N LEU A 64 13.28 6.88 19.49
CA LEU A 64 14.58 6.29 19.15
C LEU A 64 15.37 7.10 18.11
N TRP A 65 15.22 8.43 18.10
CA TRP A 65 16.12 9.30 17.37
C TRP A 65 17.47 9.34 18.07
N THR A 66 18.54 9.27 17.27
CA THR A 66 19.92 9.31 17.73
C THR A 66 20.57 10.61 17.30
N CYS A 67 21.61 11.07 18.01
CA CYS A 67 22.31 12.29 17.61
C CYS A 67 22.80 12.26 16.15
N PRO A 68 23.38 11.15 15.65
CA PRO A 68 23.70 11.02 14.23
C PRO A 68 22.50 11.22 13.28
N ALA A 69 21.32 10.69 13.62
CA ALA A 69 20.11 10.86 12.83
C ALA A 69 19.54 12.29 12.90
N GLU A 70 19.70 12.96 14.03
CA GLU A 70 19.34 14.38 14.21
C GLU A 70 20.25 15.31 13.41
N CYS A 71 21.54 14.99 13.35
CA CYS A 71 22.48 15.70 12.48
C CYS A 71 22.16 15.49 11.01
N ASP A 72 21.84 14.26 10.60
CA ASP A 72 21.38 13.95 9.25
C ASP A 72 20.14 14.80 8.90
N TYR A 73 19.08 14.72 9.70
CA TYR A 73 17.87 15.52 9.56
C TYR A 73 18.16 17.02 9.47
N THR A 74 18.91 17.56 10.43
CA THR A 74 19.21 19.00 10.48
C THR A 74 19.92 19.46 9.22
N CYS A 75 20.88 18.67 8.74
CA CYS A 75 21.61 18.98 7.51
C CYS A 75 20.74 18.87 6.26
N GLN A 76 19.79 17.93 6.17
CA GLN A 76 18.83 17.90 5.07
C GLN A 76 18.05 19.22 4.97
N HIS A 77 17.58 19.76 6.10
CA HIS A 77 16.85 21.03 6.15
C HIS A 77 17.76 22.23 5.85
N VAL A 78 18.96 22.30 6.43
CA VAL A 78 19.92 23.38 6.14
C VAL A 78 20.26 23.45 4.66
N ILE A 79 20.52 22.30 4.02
CA ILE A 79 20.82 22.24 2.58
C ILE A 79 19.59 22.59 1.75
N THR A 80 18.41 22.11 2.14
CA THR A 80 17.16 22.43 1.46
C THR A 80 16.88 23.94 1.49
N ASP A 81 16.97 24.57 2.67
CA ASP A 81 16.74 26.00 2.86
C ASP A 81 17.73 26.83 2.04
N ARG A 82 19.03 26.49 2.04
CA ARG A 82 20.06 27.15 1.22
C ARG A 82 19.76 27.06 -0.27
N ARG A 83 19.26 25.91 -0.75
CA ARG A 83 18.93 25.69 -2.17
C ARG A 83 17.67 26.47 -2.58
N VAL A 84 16.67 26.52 -1.71
CA VAL A 84 15.43 27.27 -1.91
C VAL A 84 15.70 28.78 -1.90
N SER A 85 16.59 29.26 -1.03
CA SER A 85 16.92 30.69 -0.91
C SER A 85 18.02 31.16 -1.87
N ARG A 86 18.49 30.31 -2.79
CA ARG A 86 19.58 30.67 -3.71
C ARG A 86 19.12 31.68 -4.76
N ASP A 87 19.99 32.62 -5.08
CA ASP A 87 19.86 33.53 -6.22
C ASP A 87 21.01 33.30 -7.23
N PRO A 88 20.74 33.07 -8.53
CA PRO A 88 19.43 32.87 -9.15
C PRO A 88 18.74 31.57 -8.68
N PRO A 89 17.39 31.50 -8.74
CA PRO A 89 16.63 30.36 -8.25
C PRO A 89 16.93 29.07 -9.01
N MET A 90 16.99 27.95 -8.28
CA MET A 90 17.12 26.62 -8.89
C MET A 90 15.77 26.13 -9.44
N ILE A 91 15.80 25.35 -10.53
CA ILE A 91 14.60 24.70 -11.09
C ILE A 91 14.04 23.64 -10.10
N SER A 92 14.91 22.86 -9.48
CA SER A 92 14.55 21.82 -8.49
C SER A 92 15.34 22.02 -7.20
N PRO A 93 14.91 22.99 -6.36
CA PRO A 93 15.66 23.34 -5.14
C PRO A 93 15.55 22.25 -4.07
N VAL A 94 14.38 21.61 -3.95
CA VAL A 94 14.14 20.51 -3.00
C VAL A 94 14.52 19.18 -3.66
N VAL A 95 15.31 18.37 -2.97
CA VAL A 95 15.81 17.07 -3.45
C VAL A 95 15.57 16.00 -2.39
N GLN A 96 15.52 14.74 -2.81
CA GLN A 96 15.44 13.61 -1.89
C GLN A 96 16.80 13.32 -1.22
N PHE A 97 16.75 12.78 0.00
CA PHE A 97 17.85 12.25 0.78
C PHE A 97 17.48 10.84 1.24
N HIS A 98 18.36 9.87 1.07
CA HIS A 98 18.13 8.46 1.40
C HIS A 98 16.82 7.88 0.84
N GLY A 99 16.45 8.28 -0.39
CA GLY A 99 15.21 7.85 -1.05
C GLY A 99 13.94 8.58 -0.60
N LYS A 100 14.04 9.60 0.27
CA LYS A 100 12.89 10.29 0.85
C LYS A 100 12.98 11.80 0.74
N TRP A 101 11.83 12.45 0.73
CA TRP A 101 11.75 13.90 0.79
C TRP A 101 12.10 14.43 2.20
N PRO A 102 12.65 15.65 2.34
CA PRO A 102 13.02 16.23 3.62
C PRO A 102 11.78 16.73 4.38
N PHE A 103 11.05 15.81 5.01
CA PHE A 103 9.88 16.13 5.83
C PHE A 103 10.24 16.93 7.08
N ARG A 104 9.34 17.82 7.50
CA ARG A 104 9.38 18.48 8.80
C ARG A 104 8.73 17.58 9.83
N ARG A 105 9.49 17.22 10.87
CA ARG A 105 8.99 16.36 11.95
C ARG A 105 8.02 17.13 12.84
N LEU A 106 6.98 16.43 13.29
CA LEU A 106 6.02 16.93 14.30
C LEU A 106 6.00 15.96 15.49
N LEU A 107 6.29 16.45 16.70
CA LEU A 107 6.42 15.63 17.91
C LEU A 107 7.40 14.43 17.73
N GLY A 108 8.37 14.59 16.84
CA GLY A 108 9.34 13.56 16.48
C GLY A 108 8.85 12.53 15.44
N MET A 109 7.59 12.56 15.00
CA MET A 109 7.13 11.71 13.91
C MET A 109 7.72 12.17 12.58
N GLN A 110 8.22 11.22 11.77
CA GLN A 110 8.85 11.52 10.49
C GLN A 110 7.85 12.06 9.46
N GLU A 111 6.71 11.40 9.30
CA GLU A 111 5.69 11.72 8.31
C GLU A 111 4.30 11.80 8.97
N PRO A 112 3.97 12.89 9.68
CA PRO A 112 2.79 12.95 10.55
C PRO A 112 1.46 12.78 9.80
N PHE A 113 1.37 13.24 8.55
CA PHE A 113 0.16 13.10 7.74
C PHE A 113 0.00 11.69 7.18
N SER A 114 1.08 11.02 6.77
CA SER A 114 1.04 9.59 6.42
C SER A 114 0.55 8.76 7.60
N VAL A 115 1.03 9.03 8.83
CA VAL A 115 0.53 8.39 10.07
C VAL A 115 -0.97 8.65 10.27
N LEU A 116 -1.41 9.90 10.18
CA LEU A 116 -2.81 10.28 10.38
C LEU A 116 -3.75 9.61 9.36
N PHE A 117 -3.36 9.60 8.09
CA PHE A 117 -4.19 9.02 7.04
C PHE A 117 -4.17 7.48 7.07
N SER A 118 -3.06 6.85 7.49
CA SER A 118 -3.04 5.42 7.81
C SER A 118 -3.97 5.10 9.00
N PHE A 119 -4.03 5.96 10.02
CA PHE A 119 -4.99 5.82 11.12
C PHE A 119 -6.45 5.86 10.64
N PHE A 120 -6.80 6.78 9.72
CA PHE A 120 -8.15 6.81 9.16
C PHE A 120 -8.51 5.54 8.39
N ASN A 121 -7.57 4.96 7.65
CA ASN A 121 -7.79 3.66 7.02
C ASN A 121 -7.94 2.54 8.04
N PHE A 122 -7.10 2.51 9.08
CA PHE A 122 -7.25 1.57 10.19
C PHE A 122 -8.66 1.66 10.79
N ALA A 123 -9.13 2.88 11.09
CA ALA A 123 -10.45 3.13 11.62
C ALA A 123 -11.57 2.68 10.66
N ALA A 124 -11.39 2.87 9.34
CA ALA A 124 -12.32 2.37 8.33
C ALA A 124 -12.43 0.84 8.35
N HIS A 125 -11.31 0.12 8.47
CA HIS A 125 -11.32 -1.34 8.63
C HIS A 125 -11.96 -1.77 9.95
N TRP A 126 -11.60 -1.13 11.06
CA TRP A 126 -12.14 -1.43 12.39
C TRP A 126 -13.66 -1.27 12.43
N HIS A 127 -14.15 -0.10 12.01
CA HIS A 127 -15.58 0.18 11.95
C HIS A 127 -16.30 -0.72 10.94
N GLY A 128 -15.69 -0.96 9.77
CA GLY A 128 -16.21 -1.86 8.76
C GLY A 128 -16.41 -3.29 9.28
N MET A 129 -15.45 -3.81 10.04
CA MET A 129 -15.54 -5.13 10.68
C MET A 129 -16.69 -5.21 11.67
N SER A 130 -16.89 -4.19 12.53
CA SER A 130 -18.05 -4.16 13.44
C SER A 130 -19.36 -4.22 12.66
N ARG A 131 -19.49 -3.44 11.58
CA ARG A 131 -20.68 -3.46 10.72
C ARG A 131 -20.91 -4.82 10.05
N ILE A 132 -19.85 -5.51 9.63
CA ILE A 132 -19.93 -6.87 9.09
C ILE A 132 -20.46 -7.84 10.15
N GLN A 133 -19.96 -7.75 11.39
CA GLN A 133 -20.39 -8.62 12.48
C GLN A 133 -21.88 -8.42 12.84
N GLU A 134 -22.34 -7.17 12.81
CA GLU A 134 -23.73 -6.77 13.11
C GLU A 134 -24.69 -7.13 11.97
N SER A 135 -24.28 -6.91 10.72
CA SER A 135 -25.19 -6.98 9.56
C SER A 135 -25.21 -8.35 8.87
N ILE A 136 -24.14 -9.15 8.98
CA ILE A 136 -24.01 -10.42 8.28
C ILE A 136 -24.11 -11.56 9.30
N PRO A 137 -25.10 -12.48 9.19
CA PRO A 137 -25.24 -13.59 10.12
C PRO A 137 -24.02 -14.50 10.19
N ALA A 138 -23.76 -15.10 11.35
CA ALA A 138 -22.61 -15.97 11.58
C ALA A 138 -22.56 -17.22 10.66
N TRP A 139 -23.73 -17.69 10.22
CA TRP A 139 -23.86 -18.84 9.31
C TRP A 139 -23.50 -18.51 7.86
N HIS A 140 -23.41 -17.23 7.49
CA HIS A 140 -23.17 -16.85 6.10
C HIS A 140 -21.72 -17.16 5.69
N SER A 141 -21.55 -17.99 4.66
CA SER A 141 -20.27 -18.53 4.19
C SER A 141 -19.19 -17.48 3.91
N LEU A 142 -19.56 -16.29 3.44
CA LEU A 142 -18.62 -15.20 3.12
C LEU A 142 -18.12 -14.39 4.34
N ARG A 143 -18.82 -14.45 5.49
CA ARG A 143 -18.46 -13.67 6.69
C ARG A 143 -17.00 -13.87 7.14
N PRO A 144 -16.44 -15.10 7.28
CA PRO A 144 -15.05 -15.27 7.71
C PRO A 144 -14.03 -14.63 6.76
N TYR A 145 -14.30 -14.62 5.45
CA TYR A 145 -13.43 -13.99 4.46
C TYR A 145 -13.42 -12.46 4.61
N TYR A 146 -14.59 -11.87 4.87
CA TYR A 146 -14.68 -10.42 5.09
C TYR A 146 -14.04 -10.00 6.43
N MET A 147 -14.14 -10.84 7.46
CA MET A 147 -13.43 -10.60 8.72
C MET A 147 -11.91 -10.66 8.54
N MET A 148 -11.41 -11.62 7.77
CA MET A 148 -9.98 -11.75 7.47
C MET A 148 -9.47 -10.57 6.62
N PHE A 149 -10.25 -10.08 5.64
CA PHE A 149 -9.95 -8.82 4.94
C PHE A 149 -9.75 -7.67 5.93
N GLY A 150 -10.62 -7.59 6.93
CA GLY A 150 -10.51 -6.61 8.00
C GLY A 150 -9.25 -6.74 8.84
N TYR A 151 -8.94 -7.94 9.33
CA TYR A 151 -7.73 -8.17 10.14
C TYR A 151 -6.44 -7.85 9.38
N ILE A 152 -6.35 -8.24 8.11
CA ILE A 152 -5.19 -7.91 7.26
C ILE A 152 -5.09 -6.40 7.04
N GLY A 153 -6.23 -5.71 6.84
CA GLY A 153 -6.27 -4.25 6.77
C GLY A 153 -5.80 -3.59 8.06
N LEU A 154 -6.31 -4.01 9.23
CA LEU A 154 -5.87 -3.50 10.53
C LEU A 154 -4.36 -3.67 10.72
N ALA A 155 -3.82 -4.84 10.40
CA ALA A 155 -2.38 -5.10 10.49
C ALA A 155 -1.59 -4.19 9.55
N SER A 156 -2.01 -4.07 8.29
CA SER A 156 -1.30 -3.27 7.28
C SER A 156 -1.23 -1.80 7.64
N TRP A 157 -2.37 -1.21 8.01
CA TRP A 157 -2.40 0.20 8.39
C TRP A 157 -1.70 0.46 9.73
N SER A 158 -1.62 -0.54 10.62
CA SER A 158 -0.80 -0.45 11.84
C SER A 158 0.69 -0.42 11.52
N PHE A 159 1.18 -1.30 10.64
CA PHE A 159 2.58 -1.30 10.24
C PHE A 159 2.95 -0.04 9.46
N SER A 160 2.06 0.44 8.59
CA SER A 160 2.20 1.74 7.92
C SER A 160 2.32 2.88 8.92
N MET A 161 1.43 2.98 9.92
CA MET A 161 1.54 4.01 10.98
C MET A 161 2.89 3.93 11.71
N VAL A 162 3.35 2.73 12.05
CA VAL A 162 4.63 2.54 12.77
C VAL A 162 5.82 2.97 11.89
N PHE A 163 5.82 2.60 10.61
CA PHE A 163 6.86 2.95 9.65
C PHE A 163 6.95 4.47 9.41
N HIS A 164 5.83 5.13 9.11
CA HIS A 164 5.80 6.58 8.87
C HIS A 164 6.02 7.41 10.15
N MET A 165 5.75 6.83 11.32
CA MET A 165 6.10 7.46 12.59
C MET A 165 7.62 7.43 12.79
N ARG A 166 8.23 6.25 12.61
CA ARG A 166 9.67 6.06 12.75
C ARG A 166 10.20 4.98 11.79
N ASP A 167 11.03 5.45 10.87
CA ASP A 167 11.66 4.62 9.87
C ASP A 167 12.84 3.82 10.43
N PHE A 168 12.73 2.50 10.34
CA PHE A 168 13.79 1.52 10.56
C PHE A 168 13.68 0.42 9.50
N PRO A 169 14.79 -0.28 9.19
CA PRO A 169 14.75 -1.40 8.23
C PRO A 169 13.72 -2.49 8.58
N LEU A 170 13.39 -2.67 9.86
CA LEU A 170 12.34 -3.60 10.27
C LEU A 170 10.93 -3.05 10.04
N THR A 171 10.68 -1.78 10.39
CA THR A 171 9.35 -1.18 10.25
C THR A 171 8.97 -1.01 8.78
N GLU A 172 9.94 -0.64 7.95
CA GLU A 172 9.84 -0.62 6.49
C GLU A 172 9.47 -1.99 5.93
N LYS A 173 10.17 -3.06 6.35
CA LYS A 173 9.88 -4.42 5.91
C LYS A 173 8.47 -4.86 6.27
N LEU A 174 8.04 -4.59 7.50
CA LEU A 174 6.71 -4.96 7.98
C LEU A 174 5.61 -4.25 7.20
N ASP A 175 5.79 -2.95 6.90
CA ASP A 175 4.84 -2.18 6.09
C ASP A 175 4.71 -2.77 4.69
N TYR A 176 5.84 -3.02 4.01
CA TYR A 176 5.87 -3.58 2.67
C TYR A 176 5.29 -5.00 2.59
N TRP A 177 5.62 -5.87 3.54
CA TRP A 177 5.06 -7.22 3.61
C TRP A 177 3.55 -7.19 3.84
N ALA A 178 3.07 -6.27 4.67
CA ALA A 178 1.65 -6.16 4.98
C ALA A 178 0.85 -5.53 3.83
N ALA A 179 1.40 -4.53 3.14
CA ALA A 179 0.86 -4.03 1.88
C ALA A 179 0.71 -5.16 0.86
N GLY A 180 1.74 -6.00 0.71
CA GLY A 180 1.68 -7.17 -0.17
C GLY A 180 0.65 -8.22 0.25
N ALA A 181 0.50 -8.46 1.56
CA ALA A 181 -0.54 -9.33 2.09
C ALA A 181 -1.94 -8.78 1.78
N SER A 182 -2.16 -7.48 1.95
CA SER A 182 -3.43 -6.80 1.66
C SER A 182 -3.83 -6.93 0.19
N VAL A 183 -2.91 -6.66 -0.73
CA VAL A 183 -3.17 -6.74 -2.17
C VAL A 183 -3.43 -8.18 -2.60
N LEU A 184 -2.62 -9.14 -2.14
CA LEU A 184 -2.85 -10.55 -2.44
C LEU A 184 -4.14 -11.09 -1.85
N TYR A 185 -4.48 -10.68 -0.61
CA TYR A 185 -5.74 -11.07 0.01
C TYR A 185 -6.94 -10.45 -0.72
N GLY A 186 -6.82 -9.23 -1.23
CA GLY A 186 -7.83 -8.61 -2.08
C GLY A 186 -8.11 -9.45 -3.34
N LEU A 187 -7.07 -9.93 -4.02
CA LEU A 187 -7.22 -10.86 -5.15
C LEU A 187 -7.83 -12.20 -4.70
N TYR A 188 -7.37 -12.74 -3.57
CA TYR A 188 -7.91 -13.97 -3.00
C TYR A 188 -9.41 -13.86 -2.76
N LEU A 189 -9.85 -12.78 -2.12
CA LEU A 189 -11.24 -12.49 -1.84
C LEU A 189 -12.06 -12.32 -3.12
N ALA A 190 -11.51 -11.62 -4.13
CA ALA A 190 -12.17 -11.44 -5.42
C ALA A 190 -12.48 -12.79 -6.08
N VAL A 191 -11.51 -13.70 -6.15
CA VAL A 191 -11.69 -15.05 -6.71
C VAL A 191 -12.73 -15.84 -5.93
N VAL A 192 -12.63 -15.88 -4.59
CA VAL A 192 -13.60 -16.61 -3.75
C VAL A 192 -15.02 -16.08 -3.95
N ARG A 193 -15.19 -14.75 -3.96
CA ARG A 193 -16.50 -14.11 -4.06
C ARG A 193 -17.11 -14.21 -5.46
N ILE A 194 -16.34 -13.93 -6.51
CA ILE A 194 -16.85 -13.87 -7.88
C ILE A 194 -17.24 -15.27 -8.38
N PHE A 195 -16.40 -16.28 -8.11
CA PHE A 195 -16.67 -17.67 -8.52
C PHE A 195 -17.48 -18.48 -7.51
N ARG A 196 -17.87 -17.87 -6.39
CA ARG A 196 -18.63 -18.50 -5.31
C ARG A 196 -18.00 -19.79 -4.78
N LEU A 197 -16.67 -19.74 -4.58
CA LEU A 197 -15.90 -20.85 -4.00
C LEU A 197 -16.16 -21.02 -2.49
N ASP A 198 -16.91 -20.09 -1.89
CA ASP A 198 -17.44 -20.17 -0.53
C ASP A 198 -18.51 -21.27 -0.38
N LEU A 199 -19.25 -21.59 -1.44
CA LEU A 199 -20.36 -22.54 -1.41
C LEU A 199 -19.89 -24.00 -1.54
N GLU A 200 -20.60 -24.90 -0.86
CA GLU A 200 -20.31 -26.34 -0.82
C GLU A 200 -21.29 -27.19 -1.64
N ASN A 201 -22.10 -26.54 -2.47
CA ASN A 201 -23.14 -27.18 -3.28
C ASN A 201 -22.61 -28.11 -4.39
N THR A 202 -21.33 -27.98 -4.76
CA THR A 202 -20.69 -28.79 -5.80
C THR A 202 -19.32 -29.26 -5.32
N PRO A 203 -18.94 -30.52 -5.60
CA PRO A 203 -17.75 -31.13 -5.00
C PRO A 203 -16.43 -30.49 -5.46
N TYR A 204 -16.40 -29.84 -6.63
CA TYR A 204 -15.19 -29.21 -7.14
C TYR A 204 -14.85 -27.88 -6.45
N ARG A 205 -15.82 -27.15 -5.90
CA ARG A 205 -15.59 -25.80 -5.33
C ARG A 205 -14.70 -25.82 -4.08
N PRO A 206 -14.91 -26.71 -3.09
CA PRO A 206 -13.98 -26.81 -1.96
C PRO A 206 -12.56 -27.18 -2.38
N THR A 207 -12.42 -28.03 -3.40
CA THR A 207 -11.11 -28.42 -3.96
C THR A 207 -10.42 -27.22 -4.61
N LEU A 208 -11.12 -26.48 -5.47
CA LEU A 208 -10.58 -25.26 -6.09
C LEU A 208 -10.24 -24.19 -5.04
N ARG A 209 -11.06 -24.03 -4.00
CA ARG A 209 -10.78 -23.13 -2.87
C ARG A 209 -9.48 -23.49 -2.17
N ARG A 210 -9.27 -24.77 -1.84
CA ARG A 210 -8.05 -25.25 -1.17
C ARG A 210 -6.83 -25.06 -2.06
N LEU A 211 -6.93 -25.41 -3.36
CA LEU A 211 -5.86 -25.20 -4.33
C LEU A 211 -5.50 -23.71 -4.43
N TRP A 212 -6.49 -22.84 -4.59
CA TRP A 212 -6.28 -21.40 -4.67
C TRP A 212 -5.66 -20.83 -3.39
N THR A 213 -6.13 -21.27 -2.23
CA THR A 213 -5.54 -20.90 -0.93
C THR A 213 -4.08 -21.33 -0.85
N ALA A 214 -3.76 -22.56 -1.24
CA ALA A 214 -2.38 -23.07 -1.25
C ALA A 214 -1.48 -22.27 -2.20
N VAL A 215 -1.98 -21.92 -3.39
CA VAL A 215 -1.25 -21.08 -4.36
C VAL A 215 -0.97 -19.70 -3.79
N CYS A 216 -1.96 -19.01 -3.21
CA CYS A 216 -1.74 -17.70 -2.60
C CYS A 216 -0.74 -17.76 -1.45
N VAL A 217 -0.87 -18.74 -0.54
CA VAL A 217 0.05 -18.90 0.59
C VAL A 217 1.47 -19.18 0.09
N LEU A 218 1.63 -20.06 -0.89
CA LEU A 218 2.93 -20.36 -1.49
C LEU A 218 3.55 -19.12 -2.13
N LEU A 219 2.81 -18.42 -2.99
CA LEU A 219 3.30 -17.22 -3.67
C LEU A 219 3.70 -16.12 -2.68
N TYR A 220 2.90 -15.88 -1.65
CA TYR A 220 3.24 -14.92 -0.60
C TYR A 220 4.48 -15.33 0.18
N THR A 221 4.59 -16.61 0.55
CA THR A 221 5.75 -17.13 1.27
C THR A 221 7.02 -16.97 0.43
N LEU A 222 6.97 -17.30 -0.86
CA LEU A 222 8.09 -17.12 -1.78
C LEU A 222 8.45 -15.63 -1.93
N HIS A 223 7.45 -14.76 -2.07
CA HIS A 223 7.64 -13.31 -2.18
C HIS A 223 8.34 -12.71 -0.94
N VAL A 224 7.84 -13.01 0.25
CA VAL A 224 8.46 -12.57 1.52
C VAL A 224 9.84 -13.19 1.70
N SER A 225 10.02 -14.48 1.37
CA SER A 225 11.31 -15.15 1.48
C SER A 225 12.36 -14.53 0.56
N TYR A 226 11.99 -14.18 -0.68
CA TYR A 226 12.87 -13.49 -1.62
C TYR A 226 13.32 -12.13 -1.07
N LEU A 227 12.38 -11.30 -0.62
CA LEU A 227 12.66 -9.99 -0.06
C LEU A 227 13.45 -10.05 1.27
N THR A 228 13.33 -11.15 2.01
CA THR A 228 14.01 -11.32 3.31
C THR A 228 15.41 -11.88 3.15
N PHE A 229 15.58 -12.94 2.35
CA PHE A 229 16.80 -13.75 2.33
C PHE A 229 17.68 -13.54 1.10
N TRP A 230 17.16 -12.99 0.00
CA TRP A 230 17.92 -12.81 -1.24
C TRP A 230 18.32 -11.36 -1.47
N SER A 231 17.34 -10.48 -1.70
CA SER A 231 17.59 -9.06 -1.92
C SER A 231 16.37 -8.23 -1.59
N TRP A 232 16.58 -7.15 -0.85
CA TRP A 232 15.56 -6.13 -0.64
C TRP A 232 15.44 -5.26 -1.89
N ASP A 233 14.54 -5.66 -2.80
CA ASP A 233 14.33 -5.02 -4.09
C ASP A 233 12.95 -4.34 -4.13
N TYR A 234 12.96 -3.01 -4.02
CA TYR A 234 11.76 -2.17 -4.06
C TYR A 234 11.05 -2.26 -5.40
N THR A 235 11.80 -2.34 -6.51
CA THR A 235 11.24 -2.43 -7.86
C THR A 235 10.48 -3.73 -8.02
N TYR A 236 11.08 -4.85 -7.61
CA TYR A 236 10.39 -6.14 -7.59
C TYR A 236 9.14 -6.10 -6.71
N ASN A 237 9.23 -5.56 -5.49
CA ASN A 237 8.08 -5.50 -4.58
C ASN A 237 6.92 -4.70 -5.17
N MET A 238 7.20 -3.51 -5.71
CA MET A 238 6.20 -2.68 -6.36
C MET A 238 5.60 -3.39 -7.57
N MET A 239 6.42 -3.99 -8.43
CA MET A 239 5.94 -4.73 -9.61
C MET A 239 5.02 -5.90 -9.24
N ALA A 240 5.40 -6.70 -8.23
CA ALA A 240 4.59 -7.81 -7.76
C ALA A 240 3.21 -7.34 -7.29
N ASN A 241 3.16 -6.28 -6.47
CA ASN A 241 1.92 -5.69 -5.96
C ASN A 241 1.07 -5.07 -7.07
N VAL A 242 1.68 -4.33 -8.01
CA VAL A 242 0.98 -3.75 -9.16
C VAL A 242 0.34 -4.85 -10.02
N VAL A 243 1.06 -5.94 -10.33
CA VAL A 243 0.51 -7.04 -11.13
C VAL A 243 -0.70 -7.68 -10.45
N VAL A 244 -0.58 -8.02 -9.17
CA VAL A 244 -1.68 -8.62 -8.39
C VAL A 244 -2.86 -7.66 -8.29
N GLY A 245 -2.60 -6.38 -8.01
CA GLY A 245 -3.60 -5.32 -7.92
C GLY A 245 -4.34 -5.08 -9.24
N VAL A 246 -3.64 -5.09 -10.38
CA VAL A 246 -4.27 -4.97 -11.71
C VAL A 246 -5.21 -6.14 -11.98
N ILE A 247 -4.79 -7.38 -11.69
CA ILE A 247 -5.65 -8.56 -11.87
C ILE A 247 -6.91 -8.42 -11.00
N GLN A 248 -6.75 -8.08 -9.72
CA GLN A 248 -7.87 -7.83 -8.80
C GLN A 248 -8.82 -6.76 -9.34
N ASN A 249 -8.29 -5.63 -9.81
CA ASN A 249 -9.08 -4.51 -10.32
C ASN A 249 -9.86 -4.87 -11.58
N LEU A 250 -9.26 -5.64 -12.50
CA LEU A 250 -9.94 -6.15 -13.69
C LEU A 250 -11.09 -7.09 -13.32
N MET A 251 -10.88 -7.97 -12.33
CA MET A 251 -11.92 -8.88 -11.85
C MET A 251 -13.10 -8.12 -11.25
N TRP A 252 -12.86 -7.14 -10.38
CA TRP A 252 -13.94 -6.35 -9.77
C TRP A 252 -14.66 -5.46 -10.79
N THR A 253 -13.94 -4.89 -11.74
CA THR A 253 -14.54 -4.12 -12.84
C THR A 253 -15.43 -5.01 -13.71
N GLY A 254 -14.94 -6.18 -14.12
CA GLY A 254 -15.72 -7.14 -14.89
C GLY A 254 -16.96 -7.64 -14.13
N PHE A 255 -16.81 -7.95 -12.84
CA PHE A 255 -17.92 -8.34 -11.96
C PHE A 255 -18.99 -7.23 -11.86
N SER A 256 -18.54 -5.99 -11.68
CA SER A 256 -19.38 -4.80 -11.60
C SER A 256 -20.20 -4.59 -12.88
N ILE A 257 -19.55 -4.64 -14.05
CA ILE A 257 -20.21 -4.50 -15.35
C ILE A 257 -21.25 -5.62 -15.56
N PHE A 258 -20.86 -6.87 -15.34
CA PHE A 258 -21.75 -8.02 -15.52
C PHE A 258 -22.98 -7.95 -14.63
N ARG A 259 -22.81 -7.66 -13.33
CA ARG A 259 -23.92 -7.56 -12.37
C ARG A 259 -24.82 -6.36 -12.65
N TYR A 260 -24.25 -5.23 -13.06
CA TYR A 260 -25.02 -4.04 -13.41
C TYR A 260 -25.88 -4.27 -14.65
N GLN A 261 -25.31 -4.83 -15.73
CA GLN A 261 -26.07 -5.14 -16.94
C GLN A 261 -27.21 -6.14 -16.69
N ARG A 262 -27.03 -7.09 -15.78
CA ARG A 262 -28.03 -8.12 -15.48
C ARG A 262 -29.15 -7.64 -14.55
N HIS A 263 -28.84 -6.83 -13.54
CA HIS A 263 -29.79 -6.48 -12.49
C HIS A 263 -30.25 -5.02 -12.53
N LEU A 264 -29.54 -4.14 -13.24
CA LEU A 264 -29.80 -2.70 -13.35
C LEU A 264 -29.96 -1.97 -12.01
N LYS A 265 -29.37 -2.51 -10.93
CA LYS A 265 -29.35 -1.89 -9.60
C LYS A 265 -28.06 -1.07 -9.46
N SER A 266 -28.15 0.21 -9.11
CA SER A 266 -26.97 1.10 -9.00
C SER A 266 -25.85 0.57 -8.10
N TRP A 267 -26.20 -0.12 -7.00
CA TRP A 267 -25.22 -0.64 -6.06
C TRP A 267 -24.34 -1.77 -6.61
N THR A 268 -24.77 -2.46 -7.67
CA THR A 268 -23.93 -3.49 -8.30
C THR A 268 -22.79 -2.89 -9.12
N ALA A 269 -22.85 -1.59 -9.44
CA ALA A 269 -21.77 -0.84 -10.07
C ALA A 269 -20.71 -0.32 -9.07
N TRP A 270 -20.97 -0.42 -7.76
CA TRP A 270 -20.08 0.14 -6.73
C TRP A 270 -18.66 -0.42 -6.78
N PRO A 271 -18.41 -1.73 -6.97
CA PRO A 271 -17.04 -2.24 -7.05
C PRO A 271 -16.21 -1.59 -8.16
N GLY A 272 -16.81 -1.40 -9.35
CA GLY A 272 -16.12 -0.74 -10.47
C GLY A 272 -15.82 0.73 -10.19
N MET A 273 -16.74 1.45 -9.54
CA MET A 273 -16.51 2.85 -9.16
C MET A 273 -15.44 2.98 -8.07
N ILE A 274 -15.42 2.07 -7.11
CA ILE A 274 -14.38 2.00 -6.07
C ILE A 274 -13.01 1.73 -6.70
N VAL A 275 -12.93 0.79 -7.66
CA VAL A 275 -11.70 0.53 -8.43
C VAL A 275 -11.26 1.78 -9.20
N ALA A 276 -12.18 2.46 -9.89
CA ALA A 276 -11.85 3.69 -10.61
C ALA A 276 -11.28 4.77 -9.67
N TRP A 277 -11.89 4.95 -8.48
CA TRP A 277 -11.39 5.86 -7.46
C TRP A 277 -9.99 5.48 -6.99
N ILE A 278 -9.76 4.21 -6.66
CA ILE A 278 -8.46 3.71 -6.22
C ILE A 278 -7.39 3.97 -7.28
N ILE A 279 -7.68 3.74 -8.55
CA ILE A 279 -6.74 4.03 -9.65
C ILE A 279 -6.41 5.52 -9.73
N MET A 280 -7.40 6.41 -9.60
CA MET A 280 -7.14 7.85 -9.56
C MET A 280 -6.26 8.23 -8.36
N ALA A 281 -6.53 7.68 -7.19
CA ALA A 281 -5.79 8.00 -5.98
C ALA A 281 -4.35 7.43 -6.03
N MET A 282 -4.15 6.22 -6.55
CA MET A 282 -2.81 5.66 -6.82
C MET A 282 -2.03 6.46 -7.86
N SER A 283 -2.70 7.10 -8.83
CA SER A 283 -2.01 7.92 -9.84
C SER A 283 -1.28 9.12 -9.25
N LEU A 284 -1.61 9.54 -8.02
CA LEU A 284 -0.86 10.55 -7.29
C LEU A 284 0.56 10.09 -6.96
N GLU A 285 0.79 8.80 -6.67
CA GLU A 285 2.12 8.27 -6.40
C GLU A 285 3.06 8.41 -7.60
N LEU A 286 2.51 8.39 -8.83
CA LEU A 286 3.31 8.59 -10.05
C LEU A 286 3.87 10.01 -10.17
N LEU A 287 3.33 10.97 -9.42
CA LEU A 287 3.79 12.36 -9.46
C LEU A 287 5.01 12.59 -8.56
N ASP A 288 5.23 11.75 -7.54
CA ASP A 288 6.33 11.82 -6.55
C ASP A 288 6.82 13.26 -6.28
N PHE A 289 5.92 14.13 -5.82
CA PHE A 289 6.22 15.55 -5.64
C PHE A 289 6.76 15.85 -4.23
N PRO A 290 7.63 16.88 -4.07
CA PRO A 290 8.15 17.27 -2.77
C PRO A 290 7.03 17.75 -1.83
N PRO A 291 7.13 17.47 -0.52
CA PRO A 291 6.05 17.70 0.41
C PRO A 291 5.66 19.18 0.49
N TRP A 292 4.37 19.45 0.29
CA TRP A 292 3.78 20.77 0.49
C TRP A 292 3.98 21.20 1.93
N ASN A 293 4.60 22.37 2.10
CA ASN A 293 5.02 22.92 3.40
C ASN A 293 5.89 21.97 4.24
N GLY A 294 6.57 20.99 3.60
CA GLY A 294 7.37 19.99 4.29
C GLY A 294 6.55 18.93 5.04
N LEU A 295 5.24 18.80 4.79
CA LEU A 295 4.34 17.96 5.58
C LEU A 295 3.51 16.96 4.78
N ILE A 296 3.01 17.33 3.59
CA ILE A 296 2.08 16.52 2.80
C ILE A 296 2.68 16.27 1.42
N ASP A 297 2.92 15.01 1.09
CA ASP A 297 3.47 14.55 -0.19
C ASP A 297 2.44 13.73 -1.00
N ALA A 298 2.87 13.19 -2.14
CA ALA A 298 2.06 12.31 -2.96
C ALA A 298 1.58 11.05 -2.21
N HIS A 299 2.46 10.44 -1.40
CA HIS A 299 2.19 9.17 -0.74
C HIS A 299 1.17 9.32 0.41
N SER A 300 1.29 10.37 1.23
CA SER A 300 0.27 10.68 2.24
C SER A 300 -1.10 10.99 1.61
N LEU A 301 -1.15 11.69 0.47
CA LEU A 301 -2.42 11.90 -0.24
C LEU A 301 -3.02 10.61 -0.81
N TRP A 302 -2.18 9.65 -1.22
CA TRP A 302 -2.65 8.32 -1.59
C TRP A 302 -3.32 7.63 -0.38
N HIS A 303 -2.69 7.67 0.80
CA HIS A 303 -3.31 7.13 2.03
C HIS A 303 -4.65 7.79 2.34
N LEU A 304 -4.76 9.10 2.19
CA LEU A 304 -6.04 9.79 2.36
C LEU A 304 -7.07 9.32 1.32
N GLY A 305 -6.62 9.16 0.07
CA GLY A 305 -7.44 8.74 -1.07
C GLY A 305 -8.06 7.36 -0.92
N THR A 306 -7.52 6.46 -0.08
CA THR A 306 -8.08 5.11 0.17
C THR A 306 -9.15 5.05 1.25
N VAL A 307 -9.26 6.06 2.12
CA VAL A 307 -10.16 6.01 3.28
C VAL A 307 -11.62 5.84 2.85
N VAL A 308 -12.08 6.70 1.93
CA VAL A 308 -13.46 6.66 1.43
C VAL A 308 -13.76 5.36 0.66
N PRO A 309 -12.90 4.92 -0.29
CA PRO A 309 -13.00 3.59 -0.89
C PRO A 309 -13.13 2.45 0.12
N ALA A 310 -12.34 2.44 1.21
CA ALA A 310 -12.40 1.41 2.22
C ALA A 310 -13.78 1.35 2.92
N VAL A 311 -14.30 2.50 3.35
CA VAL A 311 -15.65 2.58 3.96
C VAL A 311 -16.75 2.15 2.97
N TRP A 312 -16.63 2.60 1.72
CA TRP A 312 -17.58 2.24 0.67
C TRP A 312 -17.53 0.75 0.34
N TRP A 313 -16.34 0.15 0.38
CA TRP A 313 -16.14 -1.28 0.16
C TRP A 313 -16.91 -2.13 1.18
N TYR A 314 -16.81 -1.84 2.47
CA TYR A 314 -17.60 -2.55 3.49
C TYR A 314 -19.11 -2.40 3.28
N SER A 315 -19.56 -1.22 2.84
CA SER A 315 -20.96 -0.98 2.52
C SER A 315 -21.42 -1.86 1.34
N PHE A 316 -20.57 -2.03 0.32
CA PHE A 316 -20.79 -2.99 -0.76
C PHE A 316 -20.86 -4.43 -0.24
N LEU A 317 -19.90 -4.89 0.56
CA LEU A 317 -19.85 -6.26 1.09
C LEU A 317 -21.13 -6.63 1.88
N ILE A 318 -21.62 -5.70 2.69
CA ILE A 318 -22.87 -5.86 3.45
C ILE A 318 -24.07 -5.91 2.50
N ARG A 319 -24.16 -4.96 1.56
CA ARG A 319 -25.30 -4.90 0.63
C ARG A 319 -25.38 -6.14 -0.25
N ASP A 320 -24.23 -6.60 -0.70
CA ASP A 320 -24.05 -7.76 -1.56
C ASP A 320 -24.48 -9.06 -0.87
N THR A 321 -24.16 -9.22 0.41
CA THR A 321 -24.61 -10.38 1.20
C THR A 321 -26.07 -10.31 1.59
N GLN A 322 -26.63 -9.13 1.83
CA GLN A 322 -28.07 -8.97 2.05
C GLN A 322 -28.91 -9.38 0.82
N ASP A 323 -28.44 -9.07 -0.40
CA ASP A 323 -29.09 -9.50 -1.65
C ASP A 323 -29.03 -11.04 -1.80
N ASP A 324 -27.90 -11.66 -1.45
CA ASP A 324 -27.75 -13.13 -1.42
C ASP A 324 -28.72 -13.80 -0.42
N ILE A 325 -28.84 -13.27 0.80
CA ILE A 325 -29.74 -13.78 1.84
C ILE A 325 -31.21 -13.66 1.41
N ALA A 326 -31.58 -12.50 0.84
CA ALA A 326 -32.94 -12.29 0.35
C ALA A 326 -33.28 -13.26 -0.78
N ALA A 327 -32.35 -13.51 -1.72
CA ALA A 327 -32.54 -14.47 -2.79
C ALA A 327 -32.69 -15.92 -2.28
N HIS A 328 -32.04 -16.28 -1.18
CA HIS A 328 -32.22 -17.59 -0.55
C HIS A 328 -33.60 -17.74 0.10
N ARG A 329 -34.10 -16.69 0.78
CA ARG A 329 -35.44 -16.71 1.41
C ARG A 329 -36.59 -16.82 0.40
N LEU A 330 -36.40 -16.31 -0.83
CA LEU A 330 -37.40 -16.42 -1.90
C LEU A 330 -37.42 -17.79 -2.59
N LYS A 331 -36.41 -18.62 -2.37
CA LYS A 331 -36.28 -19.97 -2.96
C LYS A 331 -36.62 -21.11 -1.99
N ALA A 332 -36.62 -20.82 -0.69
CA ALA A 332 -37.11 -21.71 0.36
C ALA A 332 -38.61 -21.50 0.54
#